data_AF-A0A8V0YC53-F1
#
_entry.id   AF-A0A8V0YC53-F1
#
_cell.length_a   1.000
_cell.length_b   1.000
_cell.length_c   1.000
_cell.angle_alpha   90.00
_cell.angle_beta   90.00
_cell.angle_gamma   90.00
#
_symmetry.space_group_name_H-M   'P 1'
#
loop_
_entity.id
_entity.type
_entity.pdbx_description
1 polymer ?
#
loop_
_entity_poly.entity_id
_entity_poly.type
_entity_poly.pdbx_seq_one_letter_code
_entity_poly.pdbx_strand_id
1 'polypeptide(L)'
;MSYRSTVLQAVFTEYLFKQENCLPICLTGFQPLICAVSMLYKLYKIVYHHRNLGAGGEIKKAHRYFQINEVPTKKLKKYEREYQTMRESQLQQEDPMDRYKRENRRLQEASMRLEQENDDLAHELVTSKIALRNDLDQAEDKADVLNKELLLTKQKLVETEEEKRKQEEETAQLKEVFRKQLEKAESEIKKTTAIIADYKQICSQLSTRLEKQQTASKDELEVVKGKVMACKHCSEIFSKEGTLKLPALSLDNKGLEIDDEKDALKKQLREMELELAQTKLQLVEAKCKIQELEHQRGALMNEIQAAKNSWFSKTLNSIKTATGTQPPQQPQPSLPPKEGST
;
A
#
# COMPACT_ATOMS: atom_id res chain seq x y z
N MET A 1 -32.72 -7.81 -53.85
CA MET A 1 -31.45 -7.14 -54.24
C MET A 1 -30.18 -7.84 -53.74
N SER A 2 -30.24 -8.81 -52.82
CA SER A 2 -29.04 -9.43 -52.23
C SER A 2 -28.27 -10.41 -53.14
N TYR A 3 -28.96 -11.17 -54.01
CA TYR A 3 -28.29 -12.16 -54.88
C TYR A 3 -27.45 -11.54 -56.02
N ARG A 4 -27.88 -10.39 -56.58
CA ARG A 4 -27.13 -9.69 -57.64
C ARG A 4 -25.84 -9.04 -57.14
N SER A 5 -25.82 -8.58 -55.88
CA SER A 5 -24.62 -8.01 -55.26
C SER A 5 -23.56 -9.08 -55.04
N THR A 6 -23.97 -10.26 -54.57
CA THR A 6 -23.05 -11.34 -54.21
C THR A 6 -22.33 -11.93 -55.43
N VAL A 7 -23.01 -12.05 -56.58
CA VAL A 7 -22.38 -12.54 -57.82
C VAL A 7 -21.46 -11.49 -58.45
N LEU A 8 -21.84 -10.20 -58.44
CA LEU A 8 -20.95 -9.14 -58.90
C LEU A 8 -19.68 -9.07 -58.05
N GLN A 9 -19.82 -9.24 -56.75
CA GLN A 9 -18.72 -9.21 -55.79
C GLN A 9 -17.81 -10.42 -55.98
N ALA A 10 -18.35 -11.63 -56.17
CA ALA A 10 -17.56 -12.82 -56.49
C ALA A 10 -16.76 -12.68 -57.80
N VAL A 11 -17.36 -12.13 -58.85
CA VAL A 11 -16.66 -11.89 -60.13
C VAL A 11 -15.60 -10.79 -60.00
N PHE A 12 -15.84 -9.76 -59.19
CA PHE A 12 -14.88 -8.70 -58.91
C PHE A 12 -13.69 -9.19 -58.07
N THR A 13 -13.93 -10.12 -57.14
CA THR A 13 -12.87 -10.76 -56.34
C THR A 13 -12.02 -11.71 -57.19
N GLU A 14 -12.63 -12.50 -58.08
CA GLU A 14 -11.87 -13.34 -59.01
C GLU A 14 -11.08 -12.50 -60.05
N TYR A 15 -11.60 -11.32 -60.39
CA TYR A 15 -10.93 -10.31 -61.24
C TYR A 15 -9.68 -9.72 -60.57
N LEU A 16 -9.75 -9.34 -59.30
CA LEU A 16 -8.60 -8.84 -58.53
C LEU A 16 -7.56 -9.95 -58.32
N PHE A 17 -8.00 -11.18 -58.04
CA PHE A 17 -7.10 -12.32 -57.81
C PHE A 17 -6.34 -12.76 -59.07
N LYS A 18 -6.92 -12.62 -60.26
CA LYS A 18 -6.21 -12.82 -61.54
C LYS A 18 -5.31 -11.65 -61.92
N GLN A 19 -5.57 -10.44 -61.42
CA GLN A 19 -4.71 -9.28 -61.66
C GLN A 19 -3.37 -9.42 -60.92
N GLU A 20 -3.40 -9.80 -59.63
CA GLU A 20 -2.17 -9.97 -58.83
C GLU A 20 -1.26 -11.08 -59.38
N ASN A 21 -1.82 -12.15 -59.96
CA ASN A 21 -1.04 -13.25 -60.52
C ASN A 21 -0.51 -13.02 -61.95
N CYS A 22 -0.94 -11.97 -62.66
CA CYS A 22 -0.43 -11.61 -63.99
C CYS A 22 0.54 -10.42 -63.96
N LEU A 23 0.63 -9.70 -62.83
CA LEU A 23 1.45 -8.49 -62.70
C LEU A 23 2.97 -8.70 -62.86
N PRO A 24 3.60 -9.85 -62.51
CA PRO A 24 5.06 -9.96 -62.64
C PRO A 24 5.56 -10.16 -64.08
N ILE A 25 4.70 -10.47 -65.06
CA ILE A 25 5.13 -10.91 -66.40
C ILE A 25 4.99 -9.80 -67.47
N CYS A 26 4.33 -8.68 -67.18
CA CYS A 26 3.89 -7.73 -68.23
C CYS A 26 4.60 -6.36 -68.26
N LEU A 27 5.77 -6.20 -67.64
CA LEU A 27 6.47 -4.89 -67.58
C LEU A 27 7.46 -4.62 -68.73
N THR A 28 7.25 -5.19 -69.91
CA THR A 28 8.02 -4.80 -71.11
C THR A 28 7.19 -4.80 -72.39
N GLY A 29 6.96 -3.62 -72.98
CA GLY A 29 6.46 -3.44 -74.35
C GLY A 29 4.93 -3.53 -74.50
N PHE A 30 4.39 -3.08 -75.65
CA PHE A 30 2.96 -2.86 -76.03
C PHE A 30 1.90 -3.95 -75.73
N GLN A 31 2.28 -5.04 -75.05
CA GLN A 31 1.42 -6.14 -74.61
C GLN A 31 0.32 -5.77 -73.57
N PRO A 32 0.54 -4.83 -72.62
CA PRO A 32 -0.46 -4.46 -71.62
C PRO A 32 -1.72 -3.85 -72.24
N LEU A 33 -1.58 -3.04 -73.29
CA LEU A 33 -2.72 -2.42 -73.97
C LEU A 33 -3.55 -3.45 -74.75
N ILE A 34 -2.90 -4.42 -75.40
CA ILE A 34 -3.61 -5.49 -76.14
C ILE A 34 -4.33 -6.42 -75.14
N CYS A 35 -3.68 -6.78 -74.03
CA CYS A 35 -4.29 -7.55 -72.95
C CYS A 35 -5.43 -6.78 -72.28
N ALA A 36 -5.27 -5.48 -71.99
CA ALA A 36 -6.30 -4.64 -71.39
C ALA A 36 -7.52 -4.47 -72.31
N VAL A 37 -7.31 -4.26 -73.62
CA VAL A 37 -8.40 -4.15 -74.60
C VAL A 37 -9.13 -5.50 -74.76
N SER A 38 -8.41 -6.63 -74.77
CA SER A 38 -9.02 -7.96 -74.82
C SER A 38 -9.81 -8.31 -73.55
N MET A 39 -9.32 -7.89 -72.38
CA MET A 39 -10.01 -8.07 -71.10
C MET A 39 -11.24 -7.18 -70.96
N LEU A 40 -11.14 -5.90 -71.33
CA LEU A 40 -12.28 -4.97 -71.34
C LEU A 40 -13.37 -5.45 -72.32
N TYR A 41 -12.98 -6.05 -73.44
CA TYR A 41 -13.92 -6.67 -74.39
C TYR A 41 -14.64 -7.89 -73.81
N LYS A 42 -13.92 -8.77 -73.10
CA LYS A 42 -14.54 -9.91 -72.40
C LYS A 42 -15.49 -9.45 -71.30
N LEU A 43 -15.13 -8.42 -70.54
CA LEU A 43 -15.98 -7.81 -69.52
C LEU A 43 -17.22 -7.16 -70.12
N TYR A 44 -17.09 -6.40 -71.21
CA TYR A 44 -18.22 -5.83 -71.93
C TYR A 44 -19.17 -6.92 -72.42
N LYS A 45 -18.64 -8.02 -72.99
CA LYS A 45 -19.45 -9.16 -73.47
C LYS A 45 -20.23 -9.84 -72.34
N ILE A 46 -19.61 -10.01 -71.18
CA ILE A 46 -20.24 -10.60 -69.98
C ILE A 46 -21.32 -9.66 -69.43
N VAL A 47 -21.02 -8.36 -69.29
CA VAL A 47 -21.97 -7.36 -68.77
C VAL A 47 -23.15 -7.16 -69.72
N TYR A 48 -22.91 -7.16 -71.04
CA TYR A 48 -23.96 -7.01 -72.05
C TYR A 48 -24.87 -8.25 -72.12
N HIS A 49 -24.32 -9.47 -72.01
CA HIS A 49 -25.11 -10.71 -71.95
C HIS A 49 -25.95 -10.80 -70.67
N HIS A 50 -25.43 -10.31 -69.54
CA HIS A 50 -26.16 -10.34 -68.26
C HIS A 50 -27.24 -9.27 -68.13
N ARG A 51 -27.14 -8.15 -68.86
CA ARG A 51 -28.10 -7.03 -68.75
C ARG A 51 -29.30 -7.15 -69.70
N ASN A 52 -29.20 -7.93 -70.79
CA ASN A 52 -30.27 -8.08 -71.79
C ASN A 52 -30.59 -9.56 -72.11
N LEU A 53 -31.29 -10.23 -71.21
CA LEU A 53 -31.91 -11.55 -71.43
C LEU A 53 -33.22 -11.49 -72.25
N GLY A 54 -33.40 -10.49 -73.12
CA GLY A 54 -34.68 -10.25 -73.81
C GLY A 54 -34.64 -9.55 -75.17
N ALA A 55 -33.49 -9.40 -75.85
CA ALA A 55 -33.44 -8.69 -77.14
C ALA A 55 -32.48 -9.35 -78.16
N GLY A 56 -32.93 -10.42 -78.82
CA GLY A 56 -32.17 -11.14 -79.84
C GLY A 56 -31.94 -10.40 -81.18
N GLY A 57 -32.53 -9.20 -81.36
CA GLY A 57 -32.45 -8.42 -82.60
C GLY A 57 -31.26 -7.46 -82.68
N GLU A 58 -30.93 -6.76 -81.61
CA GLU A 58 -29.85 -5.75 -81.60
C GLU A 58 -28.46 -6.36 -81.50
N ILE A 59 -28.35 -7.54 -80.87
CA ILE A 59 -27.13 -8.35 -80.83
C ILE A 59 -26.67 -8.72 -82.25
N LYS A 60 -27.61 -9.00 -83.18
CA LYS A 60 -27.28 -9.31 -84.58
C LYS A 60 -26.82 -8.08 -85.39
N LYS A 61 -27.20 -6.87 -84.99
CA LYS A 61 -26.70 -5.62 -85.60
C LYS A 61 -25.32 -5.26 -85.06
N ALA A 62 -25.11 -5.34 -83.75
CA ALA A 62 -23.79 -5.13 -83.14
C ALA A 62 -22.76 -6.16 -83.63
N HIS A 63 -23.14 -7.43 -83.76
CA HIS A 63 -22.29 -8.48 -84.33
C HIS A 63 -21.92 -8.19 -85.80
N ARG A 64 -22.86 -7.70 -86.61
CA ARG A 64 -22.58 -7.27 -88.00
C ARG A 64 -21.67 -6.04 -88.08
N TYR A 65 -21.87 -5.05 -87.21
CA TYR A 65 -21.03 -3.84 -87.17
C TYR A 65 -19.60 -4.16 -86.71
N PHE A 66 -19.45 -5.12 -85.78
CA PHE A 66 -18.16 -5.61 -85.34
C PHE A 66 -17.48 -6.46 -86.42
N GLN A 67 -18.21 -7.33 -87.12
CA GLN A 67 -17.66 -8.14 -88.21
C GLN A 67 -17.19 -7.31 -89.42
N ILE A 68 -17.69 -6.08 -89.58
CA ILE A 68 -17.26 -5.12 -90.62
C ILE A 68 -16.02 -4.31 -90.16
N ASN A 69 -15.87 -4.03 -88.86
CA ASN A 69 -14.75 -3.25 -88.29
C ASN A 69 -13.70 -4.09 -87.55
N GLU A 70 -13.86 -5.42 -87.54
CA GLU A 70 -12.88 -6.35 -87.00
C GLU A 70 -11.63 -6.25 -87.87
N VAL A 71 -10.60 -5.57 -87.34
CA VAL A 71 -9.29 -5.51 -87.98
C VAL A 71 -8.89 -6.96 -88.22
N PRO A 72 -8.76 -7.41 -89.49
CA PRO A 72 -8.50 -8.79 -89.78
C PRO A 72 -7.27 -9.23 -89.01
N THR A 73 -7.37 -10.31 -88.24
CA THR A 73 -6.25 -10.84 -87.43
C THR A 73 -4.96 -10.99 -88.24
N LYS A 74 -5.08 -11.20 -89.56
CA LYS A 74 -3.97 -11.18 -90.52
C LYS A 74 -3.28 -9.81 -90.65
N LYS A 75 -4.03 -8.69 -90.67
CA LYS A 75 -3.49 -7.33 -90.66
C LYS A 75 -2.86 -6.98 -89.30
N LEU A 76 -3.48 -7.39 -88.19
CA LEU A 76 -2.90 -7.18 -86.86
C LEU A 76 -1.55 -7.91 -86.72
N LYS A 77 -1.49 -9.18 -87.14
CA LYS A 77 -0.23 -9.95 -87.20
C LYS A 77 0.80 -9.33 -88.15
N LYS A 78 0.36 -8.69 -89.24
CA LYS A 78 1.24 -7.95 -90.16
C LYS A 78 1.83 -6.72 -89.46
N TYR A 79 1.01 -5.91 -88.78
CA TYR A 79 1.49 -4.74 -88.04
C TYR A 79 2.39 -5.11 -86.86
N GLU A 80 2.08 -6.20 -86.15
CA GLU A 80 2.93 -6.75 -85.11
C GLU A 80 4.29 -7.17 -85.67
N ARG A 81 4.30 -7.88 -86.81
CA ARG A 81 5.52 -8.29 -87.50
C ARG A 81 6.29 -7.11 -88.08
N GLU A 82 5.62 -6.12 -88.65
CA GLU A 82 6.23 -4.89 -89.17
C GLU A 82 6.82 -4.05 -88.03
N TYR A 83 6.16 -3.97 -86.88
CA TYR A 83 6.67 -3.33 -85.68
C TYR A 83 7.88 -4.06 -85.11
N GLN A 84 7.84 -5.40 -85.04
CA GLN A 84 8.98 -6.23 -84.66
C GLN A 84 10.16 -6.02 -85.62
N THR A 85 9.91 -6.07 -86.93
CA THR A 85 10.94 -5.85 -87.97
C THR A 85 11.52 -4.44 -87.90
N MET A 86 10.68 -3.42 -87.69
CA MET A 86 11.12 -2.03 -87.54
C MET A 86 11.99 -1.87 -86.29
N ARG A 87 11.62 -2.50 -85.18
CA ARG A 87 12.38 -2.48 -83.93
C ARG A 87 13.71 -3.22 -84.06
N GLU A 88 13.72 -4.38 -84.72
CA GLU A 88 14.92 -5.16 -85.00
C GLU A 88 15.86 -4.40 -85.96
N SER A 89 15.31 -3.75 -87.00
CA SER A 89 16.06 -2.89 -87.91
C SER A 89 16.63 -1.66 -87.22
N GLN A 90 15.88 -1.03 -86.31
CA GLN A 90 16.37 0.07 -85.47
C GLN A 90 17.51 -0.39 -84.56
N LEU A 91 17.40 -1.59 -83.99
CA LEU A 91 18.44 -2.18 -83.14
C LEU A 91 19.70 -2.58 -83.94
N GLN A 92 19.53 -2.99 -85.21
CA GLN A 92 20.65 -3.27 -86.12
C GLN A 92 21.31 -1.99 -86.69
N GLN A 93 20.56 -0.88 -86.77
CA GLN A 93 21.10 0.43 -87.17
C GLN A 93 21.79 1.19 -86.04
N GLU A 94 21.48 0.86 -84.78
CA GLU A 94 22.12 1.47 -83.63
C GLU A 94 23.60 1.07 -83.57
N ASP A 95 24.50 2.06 -83.49
CA ASP A 95 25.95 1.81 -83.35
C ASP A 95 26.18 0.94 -82.10
N PRO A 96 26.80 -0.25 -82.25
CA PRO A 96 27.15 -1.10 -81.12
C PRO A 96 27.84 -0.34 -79.99
N MET A 97 28.66 0.65 -80.33
CA MET A 97 29.38 1.45 -79.34
C MET A 97 28.45 2.33 -78.50
N ASP A 98 27.41 2.92 -79.09
CA ASP A 98 26.45 3.76 -78.38
C ASP A 98 25.51 2.93 -77.49
N ARG A 99 25.15 1.73 -77.92
CA ARG A 99 24.44 0.76 -77.07
C ARG A 99 25.26 0.42 -75.82
N TYR A 100 26.54 0.06 -75.98
CA TYR A 100 27.40 -0.27 -74.85
C TYR A 100 27.64 0.92 -73.92
N LYS A 101 27.79 2.15 -74.45
CA LYS A 101 27.90 3.36 -73.62
C LYS A 101 26.66 3.61 -72.78
N ARG A 102 25.46 3.43 -73.36
CA ARG A 102 24.19 3.59 -72.64
C ARG A 102 24.04 2.55 -71.54
N GLU A 103 24.37 1.30 -71.84
CA GLU A 103 24.30 0.22 -70.86
C GLU A 103 25.32 0.42 -69.73
N ASN A 104 26.56 0.79 -70.05
CA ASN A 104 27.57 1.10 -69.04
C ASN A 104 27.13 2.27 -68.14
N ARG A 105 26.52 3.31 -68.71
CA ARG A 105 25.95 4.41 -67.92
C ARG A 105 24.86 3.90 -66.96
N ARG A 106 23.95 3.05 -67.42
CA ARG A 106 22.89 2.47 -66.57
C ARG A 106 23.47 1.61 -65.45
N LEU A 107 24.48 0.80 -65.75
CA LEU A 107 25.16 -0.03 -64.75
C LEU A 107 25.91 0.84 -63.74
N GLN A 108 26.55 1.92 -64.17
CA GLN A 108 27.19 2.89 -63.28
C GLN A 108 26.17 3.59 -62.37
N GLU A 109 25.03 4.03 -62.91
CA GLU A 109 23.94 4.62 -62.13
C GLU A 109 23.37 3.63 -61.11
N ALA A 110 23.19 2.36 -61.50
CA ALA A 110 22.74 1.31 -60.60
C ALA A 110 23.77 0.97 -59.51
N SER A 111 25.06 0.92 -59.84
CA SER A 111 26.15 0.71 -58.87
C SER A 111 26.17 1.82 -57.83
N MET A 112 26.12 3.08 -58.28
CA MET A 112 26.13 4.24 -57.38
C MET A 112 24.91 4.24 -56.44
N ARG A 113 23.74 3.83 -56.93
CA ARG A 113 22.55 3.66 -56.08
C ARG A 113 22.73 2.56 -55.05
N LEU A 114 23.24 1.39 -55.46
CA LEU A 114 23.47 0.27 -54.54
C LEU A 114 24.55 0.60 -53.51
N GLU A 115 25.58 1.35 -53.89
CA GLU A 115 26.60 1.87 -52.97
C GLU A 115 25.97 2.80 -51.93
N GLN A 116 25.12 3.74 -52.36
CA GLN A 116 24.41 4.61 -51.42
C GLN A 116 23.47 3.84 -50.48
N GLU A 117 22.68 2.89 -51.01
CA GLU A 117 21.81 2.04 -50.19
C GLU A 117 22.63 1.20 -49.19
N ASN A 118 23.83 0.75 -49.58
CA ASN A 118 24.74 0.03 -48.69
C ASN A 118 25.26 0.94 -47.56
N ASP A 119 25.69 2.15 -47.89
CA ASP A 119 26.18 3.15 -46.93
C ASP A 119 25.08 3.54 -45.93
N ASP A 120 23.85 3.78 -46.41
CA ASP A 120 22.70 4.09 -45.57
C ASP A 120 22.40 2.93 -44.60
N LEU A 121 22.37 1.69 -45.09
CA LEU A 121 22.17 0.50 -44.26
C LEU A 121 23.31 0.30 -43.24
N ALA A 122 24.55 0.57 -43.63
CA ALA A 122 25.69 0.51 -42.72
C ALA A 122 25.57 1.56 -41.60
N HIS A 123 25.17 2.79 -41.95
CA HIS A 123 24.92 3.86 -40.97
C HIS A 123 23.77 3.53 -40.02
N GLU A 124 22.64 3.03 -40.53
CA GLU A 124 21.51 2.59 -39.71
C GLU A 124 21.92 1.46 -38.74
N LEU A 125 22.66 0.46 -39.23
CA LEU A 125 23.14 -0.66 -38.43
C LEU A 125 24.06 -0.18 -37.31
N VAL A 126 25.01 0.70 -37.60
CA VAL A 126 25.91 1.27 -36.59
C VAL A 126 25.13 2.08 -35.56
N THR A 127 24.19 2.90 -36.00
CA THR A 127 23.35 3.74 -35.13
C THR A 127 22.50 2.87 -34.19
N SER A 128 21.82 1.87 -34.74
CA SER A 128 21.01 0.92 -33.97
C SER A 128 21.88 0.13 -32.99
N LYS A 129 23.08 -0.32 -33.40
CA LYS A 129 24.02 -1.02 -32.53
C LYS A 129 24.49 -0.17 -31.35
N ILE A 130 24.76 1.12 -31.57
CA ILE A 130 25.14 2.05 -30.49
C ILE A 130 23.97 2.23 -29.52
N ALA A 131 22.76 2.46 -30.05
CA ALA A 131 21.57 2.61 -29.23
C ALA A 131 21.32 1.38 -28.33
N LEU A 132 21.37 0.17 -28.92
CA LEU A 132 21.15 -1.07 -28.16
C LEU A 132 22.22 -1.32 -27.09
N ARG A 133 23.48 -0.91 -27.33
CA ARG A 133 24.53 -0.97 -26.30
C ARG A 133 24.24 -0.02 -25.15
N ASN A 134 23.87 1.22 -25.45
CA ASN A 134 23.50 2.18 -24.42
C ASN A 134 22.29 1.70 -23.59
N ASP A 135 21.29 1.10 -24.24
CA ASP A 135 20.13 0.53 -23.57
C ASP A 135 20.51 -0.66 -22.68
N LEU A 136 21.43 -1.51 -23.14
CA LEU A 136 21.98 -2.62 -22.35
C LEU A 136 22.75 -2.11 -21.12
N ASP A 137 23.69 -1.18 -21.32
CA ASP A 137 24.47 -0.57 -20.23
C ASP A 137 23.53 0.06 -19.19
N GLN A 138 22.49 0.78 -19.64
CA GLN A 138 21.50 1.36 -18.74
C GLN A 138 20.67 0.30 -17.99
N ALA A 139 20.34 -0.81 -18.63
CA ALA A 139 19.62 -1.90 -17.99
C ALA A 139 20.48 -2.61 -16.93
N GLU A 140 21.78 -2.78 -17.20
CA GLU A 140 22.76 -3.34 -16.27
C GLU A 140 22.94 -2.43 -15.05
N ASP A 141 23.14 -1.12 -15.26
CA ASP A 141 23.22 -0.13 -14.16
C ASP A 141 21.97 -0.15 -13.27
N LYS A 142 20.78 -0.23 -13.88
CA LYS A 142 19.51 -0.32 -13.15
C LYS A 142 19.42 -1.62 -12.34
N ALA A 143 19.85 -2.74 -12.90
CA ALA A 143 19.86 -4.01 -12.19
C ALA A 143 20.79 -3.97 -10.97
N ASP A 144 21.96 -3.35 -11.11
CA ASP A 144 22.92 -3.17 -10.02
C ASP A 144 22.39 -2.27 -8.90
N VAL A 145 21.72 -1.16 -9.26
CA VAL A 145 21.05 -0.28 -8.29
C VAL A 145 19.95 -1.03 -7.55
N LEU A 146 19.05 -1.72 -8.27
CA LEU A 146 17.97 -2.49 -7.65
C LEU A 146 18.49 -3.60 -6.75
N ASN A 147 19.58 -4.27 -7.13
CA ASN A 147 20.18 -5.31 -6.31
C ASN A 147 20.78 -4.74 -5.00
N LYS A 148 21.41 -3.56 -5.05
CA LYS A 148 21.89 -2.85 -3.86
C LYS A 148 20.73 -2.43 -2.94
N GLU A 149 19.68 -1.85 -3.51
CA GLU A 149 18.49 -1.46 -2.74
C GLU A 149 17.79 -2.65 -2.10
N LEU A 150 17.67 -3.76 -2.84
CA LEU A 150 17.13 -5.02 -2.32
C LEU A 150 17.94 -5.52 -1.13
N LEU A 151 19.27 -5.52 -1.22
CA LEU A 151 20.14 -5.94 -0.13
C LEU A 151 19.98 -5.05 1.10
N LEU A 152 19.99 -3.73 0.92
CA LEU A 152 19.75 -2.76 2.00
C LEU A 152 18.38 -2.95 2.65
N THR A 153 17.35 -3.26 1.86
CA THR A 153 15.99 -3.48 2.36
C THR A 153 15.90 -4.79 3.14
N LYS A 154 16.53 -5.87 2.66
CA LYS A 154 16.65 -7.13 3.39
C LYS A 154 17.37 -6.95 4.73
N GLN A 155 18.47 -6.20 4.75
CA GLN A 155 19.21 -5.92 5.99
C GLN A 155 18.33 -5.18 7.01
N LYS A 156 17.64 -4.11 6.58
CA LYS A 156 16.70 -3.37 7.44
C LYS A 156 15.54 -4.22 7.94
N LEU A 157 15.03 -5.14 7.11
CA LEU A 157 13.98 -6.07 7.51
C LEU A 157 14.46 -6.97 8.64
N VAL A 158 15.64 -7.58 8.50
CA VAL A 158 16.24 -8.44 9.54
C VAL A 158 16.42 -7.66 10.85
N GLU A 159 17.02 -6.47 10.80
CA GLU A 159 17.20 -5.61 11.97
C GLU A 159 15.87 -5.28 12.66
N THR A 160 14.81 -5.01 11.87
CA THR A 160 13.47 -4.71 12.39
C THR A 160 12.82 -5.95 13.01
N GLU A 161 12.99 -7.13 12.41
CA GLU A 161 12.48 -8.40 12.93
C GLU A 161 13.18 -8.79 14.24
N GLU A 162 14.49 -8.58 14.33
CA GLU A 162 15.25 -8.83 15.55
C GLU A 162 14.84 -7.89 16.70
N GLU A 163 14.66 -6.60 16.43
CA GLU A 163 14.17 -5.64 17.42
C GLU A 163 12.75 -5.97 17.87
N LYS A 164 11.87 -6.35 16.93
CA LYS A 164 10.53 -6.82 17.27
C LYS A 164 10.57 -8.05 18.18
N ARG A 165 11.42 -9.03 17.88
CA ARG A 165 11.58 -10.24 18.72
C ARG A 165 12.03 -9.86 20.13
N LYS A 166 13.00 -8.95 20.25
CA LYS A 166 13.47 -8.45 21.54
C LYS A 166 12.36 -7.75 22.34
N GLN A 167 11.57 -6.90 21.69
CA GLN A 167 10.42 -6.23 22.33
C GLN A 167 9.34 -7.22 22.78
N GLU A 168 9.10 -8.27 22.00
CA GLU A 168 8.18 -9.36 22.38
C GLU A 168 8.69 -10.12 23.61
N GLU A 169 9.99 -10.41 23.69
CA GLU A 169 10.64 -11.04 24.85
C GLU A 169 10.55 -10.14 26.09
N GLU A 170 10.88 -8.85 25.98
CA GLU A 170 10.76 -7.88 27.08
C GLU A 170 9.31 -7.77 27.57
N THR A 171 8.35 -7.73 26.63
CA THR A 171 6.92 -7.72 26.96
C THR A 171 6.48 -8.99 27.69
N ALA A 172 6.98 -10.16 27.26
CA ALA A 172 6.70 -11.43 27.92
C ALA A 172 7.27 -11.48 29.34
N GLN A 173 8.50 -11.02 29.52
CA GLN A 173 9.13 -10.91 30.85
C GLN A 173 8.35 -9.96 31.76
N LEU A 174 7.96 -8.79 31.25
CA LEU A 174 7.18 -7.81 32.02
C LEU A 174 5.82 -8.38 32.44
N LYS A 175 5.11 -9.07 31.54
CA LYS A 175 3.84 -9.76 31.86
C LYS A 175 4.04 -10.80 32.96
N GLU A 176 5.13 -11.57 32.91
CA GLU A 176 5.44 -12.59 33.91
C GLU A 176 5.75 -11.97 35.28
N VAL A 177 6.49 -10.86 35.32
CA VAL A 177 6.74 -10.11 36.55
C VAL A 177 5.43 -9.58 37.13
N PHE A 178 4.58 -8.95 36.32
CA PHE A 178 3.28 -8.47 36.76
C PHE A 178 2.39 -9.60 37.30
N ARG A 179 2.34 -10.75 36.62
CA ARG A 179 1.59 -11.93 37.07
C ARG A 179 2.06 -12.39 38.46
N LYS A 180 3.38 -12.52 38.67
CA LYS A 180 3.96 -12.91 39.96
C LYS A 180 3.63 -11.92 41.07
N GLN A 181 3.70 -10.61 40.80
CA GLN A 181 3.35 -9.59 41.80
C GLN A 181 1.86 -9.62 42.14
N LEU A 182 0.99 -9.85 41.15
CA LEU A 182 -0.44 -9.99 41.36
C LEU A 182 -0.75 -11.21 42.25
N GLU A 183 -0.18 -12.37 41.95
CA GLU A 183 -0.35 -13.59 42.76
C GLU A 183 0.15 -13.41 44.19
N LYS A 184 1.27 -12.71 44.37
CA LYS A 184 1.79 -12.39 45.70
C LYS A 184 0.82 -11.50 46.47
N ALA A 185 0.34 -10.41 45.88
CA ALA A 185 -0.62 -9.50 46.51
C ALA A 185 -1.94 -10.22 46.85
N GLU A 186 -2.45 -11.06 45.95
CA GLU A 186 -3.63 -11.88 46.22
C GLU A 186 -3.41 -12.83 47.40
N SER A 187 -2.23 -13.44 47.50
CA SER A 187 -1.89 -14.32 48.62
C SER A 187 -1.81 -13.56 49.95
N GLU A 188 -1.30 -12.34 49.95
CA GLU A 188 -1.21 -11.47 51.12
C GLU A 188 -2.59 -10.97 51.57
N ILE A 189 -3.46 -10.62 50.61
CA ILE A 189 -4.86 -10.29 50.87
C ILE A 189 -5.55 -11.48 51.53
N LYS A 190 -5.44 -12.69 50.96
CA LYS A 190 -6.04 -13.91 51.53
C LYS A 190 -5.57 -14.17 52.97
N LYS A 191 -4.27 -14.05 53.24
CA LYS A 191 -3.70 -14.18 54.60
C LYS A 191 -4.28 -13.14 55.55
N THR A 192 -4.30 -11.88 55.14
CA THR A 192 -4.80 -10.77 55.96
C THR A 192 -6.29 -10.93 56.24
N THR A 193 -7.08 -11.33 55.23
CA THR A 193 -8.51 -11.63 55.40
C THR A 193 -8.75 -12.78 56.37
N ALA A 194 -7.94 -13.85 56.30
CA ALA A 194 -8.03 -14.96 57.26
C ALA A 194 -7.73 -14.51 58.69
N ILE A 195 -6.65 -13.75 58.89
CA ILE A 195 -6.29 -13.17 60.20
C ILE A 195 -7.42 -12.29 60.75
N ILE A 196 -8.03 -11.45 59.90
CA ILE A 196 -9.17 -10.61 60.31
C ILE A 196 -10.37 -11.46 60.71
N ALA A 197 -10.65 -12.55 60.00
CA ALA A 197 -11.73 -13.47 60.33
C ALA A 197 -11.50 -14.15 61.69
N ASP A 198 -10.28 -14.65 61.93
CA ASP A 198 -9.88 -15.26 63.20
C ASP A 198 -9.96 -14.26 64.36
N TYR A 199 -9.47 -13.03 64.14
CA TYR A 199 -9.56 -11.96 65.14
C TYR A 199 -11.02 -11.66 65.52
N LYS A 200 -11.91 -11.51 64.53
CA LYS A 200 -13.35 -11.31 64.76
C LYS A 200 -13.97 -12.47 65.52
N GLN A 201 -13.57 -13.71 65.19
CA GLN A 201 -14.04 -14.90 65.90
C GLN A 201 -13.61 -14.89 67.36
N ILE A 202 -12.34 -14.56 67.65
CA ILE A 202 -11.82 -14.44 69.03
C ILE A 202 -12.60 -13.37 69.79
N CYS A 203 -12.81 -12.18 69.19
CA CYS A 203 -13.60 -11.12 69.81
C CYS A 203 -15.02 -11.60 70.16
N SER A 204 -15.71 -12.26 69.22
CA SER A 204 -17.05 -12.82 69.47
C SER A 204 -17.05 -13.84 70.61
N GLN A 205 -16.06 -14.74 70.64
CA GLN A 205 -15.93 -15.74 71.71
C GLN A 205 -15.67 -15.10 73.08
N LEU A 206 -14.81 -14.07 73.14
CA LEU A 206 -14.53 -13.33 74.36
C LEU A 206 -15.75 -12.57 74.85
N SER A 207 -16.50 -11.90 73.97
CA SER A 207 -17.76 -11.24 74.31
C SER A 207 -18.77 -12.22 74.90
N THR A 208 -18.98 -13.39 74.27
CA THR A 208 -19.89 -14.40 74.80
C THR A 208 -19.42 -14.97 76.16
N ARG A 209 -18.11 -15.17 76.36
CA ARG A 209 -17.59 -15.61 77.67
C ARG A 209 -17.80 -14.55 78.74
N LEU A 210 -17.54 -13.29 78.41
CA LEU A 210 -17.72 -12.16 79.32
C LEU A 210 -19.19 -12.02 79.73
N GLU A 211 -20.12 -12.08 78.78
CA GLU A 211 -21.57 -12.05 79.05
C GLU A 211 -21.98 -13.20 79.99
N LYS A 212 -21.57 -14.44 79.69
CA LYS A 212 -21.84 -15.61 80.54
C LYS A 212 -21.32 -15.42 81.96
N GLN A 213 -20.11 -14.89 82.11
CA GLN A 213 -19.50 -14.68 83.43
C GLN A 213 -20.15 -13.52 84.19
N GLN A 214 -20.56 -12.46 83.49
CA GLN A 214 -21.37 -11.38 84.09
C GLN A 214 -22.73 -11.90 84.57
N THR A 215 -23.43 -12.70 83.76
CA THR A 215 -24.70 -13.31 84.16
C THR A 215 -24.51 -14.24 85.37
N ALA A 216 -23.54 -15.15 85.32
CA ALA A 216 -23.26 -16.06 86.44
C ALA A 216 -22.90 -15.30 87.73
N SER A 217 -22.04 -14.29 87.66
CA SER A 217 -21.67 -13.47 88.81
C SER A 217 -22.86 -12.66 89.36
N LYS A 218 -23.73 -12.15 88.47
CA LYS A 218 -24.96 -11.47 88.87
C LYS A 218 -25.93 -12.42 89.58
N ASP A 219 -26.09 -13.64 89.07
CA ASP A 219 -26.94 -14.66 89.67
C ASP A 219 -26.39 -15.09 91.05
N GLU A 220 -25.08 -15.32 91.17
CA GLU A 220 -24.41 -15.59 92.45
C GLU A 220 -24.60 -14.44 93.44
N LEU A 221 -24.45 -13.20 92.97
CA LEU A 221 -24.65 -12.00 93.80
C LEU A 221 -26.10 -11.90 94.29
N GLU A 222 -27.09 -12.17 93.44
CA GLU A 222 -28.50 -12.19 93.82
C GLU A 222 -28.81 -13.32 94.83
N VAL A 223 -28.17 -14.49 94.71
CA VAL A 223 -28.26 -15.56 95.73
C VAL A 223 -27.66 -15.10 97.07
N VAL A 224 -26.47 -14.50 97.06
CA VAL A 224 -25.82 -13.97 98.28
C VAL A 224 -26.69 -12.89 98.91
N LYS A 225 -27.18 -11.96 98.10
CA LYS A 225 -28.09 -10.89 98.53
C LYS A 225 -29.38 -11.46 99.13
N GLY A 226 -29.99 -12.47 98.51
CA GLY A 226 -31.14 -13.17 99.06
C GLY A 226 -30.87 -13.76 100.44
N LYS A 227 -29.70 -14.39 100.63
CA LYS A 227 -29.27 -14.91 101.94
C LYS A 227 -29.00 -13.81 102.97
N VAL A 228 -28.34 -12.71 102.57
CA VAL A 228 -28.05 -11.54 103.44
C VAL A 228 -29.35 -10.89 103.91
N MET A 229 -30.30 -10.68 103.00
CA MET A 229 -31.59 -10.06 103.32
C MET A 229 -32.51 -10.97 104.15
N ALA A 230 -32.32 -12.30 104.13
CA ALA A 230 -33.02 -13.25 104.99
C ALA A 230 -32.48 -13.27 106.44
N CYS A 231 -31.31 -12.66 106.70
CA CYS A 231 -30.73 -12.54 108.03
C CYS A 231 -31.22 -11.26 108.73
N LYS A 232 -31.83 -11.41 109.92
CA LYS A 232 -32.46 -10.31 110.68
C LYS A 232 -31.49 -9.19 111.10
N HIS A 233 -30.22 -9.50 111.37
CA HIS A 233 -29.22 -8.50 111.80
C HIS A 233 -28.52 -7.82 110.61
N CYS A 234 -28.34 -8.54 109.49
CA CYS A 234 -27.63 -8.02 108.32
C CYS A 234 -28.53 -7.13 107.42
N SER A 235 -29.84 -7.36 107.41
CA SER A 235 -30.80 -6.58 106.61
C SER A 235 -30.94 -5.12 107.02
N GLU A 236 -30.51 -4.74 108.24
CA GLU A 236 -30.54 -3.36 108.75
C GLU A 236 -29.28 -2.56 108.36
N ILE A 237 -28.18 -3.25 108.05
CA ILE A 237 -26.86 -2.65 107.76
C ILE A 237 -26.67 -2.43 106.24
N PHE A 238 -27.27 -3.30 105.42
CA PHE A 238 -27.19 -3.25 103.95
C PHE A 238 -28.50 -2.79 103.31
N SER A 239 -28.44 -1.97 102.27
CA SER A 239 -29.64 -1.58 101.51
C SER A 239 -30.09 -2.69 100.55
N LYS A 240 -31.31 -2.57 99.99
CA LYS A 240 -31.84 -3.48 98.95
C LYS A 240 -31.01 -3.49 97.66
N GLU A 241 -30.06 -2.56 97.51
CA GLU A 241 -29.13 -2.44 96.40
C GLU A 241 -27.75 -3.04 96.71
N GLY A 242 -27.51 -3.53 97.93
CA GLY A 242 -26.27 -4.21 98.33
C GLY A 242 -25.14 -3.27 98.82
N THR A 243 -25.40 -1.98 98.98
CA THR A 243 -24.39 -0.98 99.37
C THR A 243 -24.32 -0.78 100.89
N LEU A 244 -23.10 -0.68 101.42
CA LEU A 244 -22.81 -0.29 102.81
C LEU A 244 -23.03 1.22 103.00
N LYS A 245 -23.75 1.62 104.05
CA LYS A 245 -23.87 3.03 104.44
C LYS A 245 -22.66 3.44 105.30
N LEU A 246 -21.58 3.95 104.69
CA LEU A 246 -20.43 4.52 105.42
C LEU A 246 -19.90 5.81 104.72
N PRO A 247 -19.52 6.87 105.48
CA PRO A 247 -18.94 8.11 104.94
C PRO A 247 -17.48 7.98 104.49
N ALA A 248 -17.13 8.78 103.48
CA ALA A 248 -15.85 8.81 102.77
C ALA A 248 -14.65 9.18 103.65
N LEU A 249 -13.52 8.49 103.46
CA LEU A 249 -12.19 8.94 103.89
C LEU A 249 -11.21 8.99 102.71
N SER A 250 -10.39 10.02 102.77
CA SER A 250 -9.38 10.54 101.84
C SER A 250 -8.18 9.62 101.66
N LEU A 251 -7.63 9.62 100.44
CA LEU A 251 -6.38 8.94 100.07
C LEU A 251 -5.51 9.92 99.25
N ASP A 252 -4.83 10.83 99.96
CA ASP A 252 -3.72 11.62 99.44
C ASP A 252 -2.42 10.85 99.70
N ASN A 253 -2.00 9.98 98.75
CA ASN A 253 -0.60 9.54 98.67
C ASN A 253 -0.21 8.88 97.33
N LYS A 254 -0.55 9.50 96.19
CA LYS A 254 -0.13 9.04 94.83
C LYS A 254 0.59 10.12 94.01
N GLY A 255 1.20 11.13 94.64
CA GLY A 255 1.72 12.30 93.94
C GLY A 255 3.06 12.13 93.21
N LEU A 256 3.89 11.17 93.60
CA LEU A 256 5.29 11.10 93.15
C LEU A 256 5.54 10.12 91.98
N GLU A 257 4.86 8.97 91.91
CA GLU A 257 5.02 8.05 90.76
C GLU A 257 4.29 8.52 89.49
N ILE A 258 3.24 9.34 89.63
CA ILE A 258 2.45 9.85 88.51
C ILE A 258 3.23 10.88 87.68
N ASP A 259 4.17 11.60 88.29
CA ASP A 259 4.93 12.66 87.61
C ASP A 259 5.99 12.09 86.65
N ASP A 260 6.68 11.01 87.07
CA ASP A 260 7.65 10.29 86.23
C ASP A 260 6.99 9.59 85.03
N GLU A 261 5.82 8.96 85.24
CA GLU A 261 5.06 8.31 84.17
C GLU A 261 4.49 9.33 83.18
N LYS A 262 4.04 10.49 83.69
CA LYS A 262 3.58 11.62 82.88
C LYS A 262 4.70 12.22 82.04
N ASP A 263 5.92 12.32 82.57
CA ASP A 263 7.07 12.83 81.82
C ASP A 263 7.59 11.81 80.78
N ALA A 264 7.51 10.51 81.07
CA ALA A 264 7.75 9.46 80.08
C ALA A 264 6.75 9.51 78.91
N LEU A 265 5.45 9.68 79.20
CA LEU A 265 4.41 9.83 78.18
C LEU A 265 4.59 11.10 77.34
N LYS A 266 4.97 12.23 77.95
CA LYS A 266 5.31 13.46 77.19
C LYS A 266 6.54 13.28 76.31
N LYS A 267 7.52 12.47 76.73
CA LYS A 267 8.70 12.15 75.91
C LYS A 267 8.28 11.31 74.69
N GLN A 268 7.50 10.26 74.89
CA GLN A 268 6.96 9.44 73.79
C GLN A 268 6.08 10.24 72.83
N LEU A 269 5.27 11.17 73.35
CA LEU A 269 4.46 12.05 72.50
C LEU A 269 5.33 12.90 71.57
N ARG A 270 6.39 13.52 72.10
CA ARG A 270 7.34 14.31 71.30
C ARG A 270 8.09 13.47 70.27
N GLU A 271 8.42 12.24 70.62
CA GLU A 271 9.12 11.30 69.73
C GLU A 271 8.22 10.88 68.56
N MET A 272 6.94 10.55 68.84
CA MET A 272 5.95 10.29 67.81
C MET A 272 5.62 11.53 66.96
N GLU A 273 5.59 12.73 67.55
CA GLU A 273 5.43 13.97 66.79
C GLU A 273 6.59 14.21 65.83
N LEU A 274 7.81 13.89 66.24
CA LEU A 274 9.01 14.00 65.40
C LEU A 274 8.97 12.99 64.25
N GLU A 275 8.65 11.73 64.53
CA GLU A 275 8.50 10.68 63.51
C GLU A 275 7.39 11.01 62.52
N LEU A 276 6.28 11.58 63.00
CA LEU A 276 5.18 12.05 62.16
C LEU A 276 5.63 13.20 61.24
N ALA A 277 6.39 14.17 61.77
CA ALA A 277 6.93 15.27 60.97
C ALA A 277 7.90 14.76 59.90
N GLN A 278 8.76 13.80 60.26
CA GLN A 278 9.73 13.20 59.34
C GLN A 278 9.03 12.38 58.24
N THR A 279 8.00 11.60 58.58
CA THR A 279 7.20 10.86 57.61
C THR A 279 6.42 11.79 56.68
N LYS A 280 5.88 12.90 57.21
CA LYS A 280 5.23 13.95 56.40
C LYS A 280 6.21 14.58 55.42
N LEU A 281 7.45 14.85 55.83
CA LEU A 281 8.48 15.38 54.95
C LEU A 281 8.80 14.40 53.82
N GLN A 282 9.04 13.13 54.13
CA GLN A 282 9.29 12.09 53.13
C GLN A 282 8.13 11.94 52.14
N LEU A 283 6.89 12.06 52.62
CA LEU A 283 5.71 12.02 51.75
C LEU A 283 5.66 13.20 50.78
N VAL A 284 6.01 14.41 51.24
CA VAL A 284 6.07 15.60 50.38
C VAL A 284 7.19 15.46 49.35
N GLU A 285 8.38 15.01 49.75
CA GLU A 285 9.51 14.75 48.85
C GLU A 285 9.15 13.71 47.78
N ALA A 286 8.51 12.61 48.18
CA ALA A 286 8.04 11.58 47.25
C ALA A 286 6.99 12.14 46.28
N LYS A 287 6.04 12.94 46.76
CA LYS A 287 5.03 13.59 45.90
C LYS A 287 5.65 14.57 44.90
N CYS A 288 6.60 15.40 45.34
CA CYS A 288 7.33 16.29 44.44
C CYS A 288 8.12 15.50 43.40
N LYS A 289 8.73 14.37 43.77
CA LYS A 289 9.44 13.52 42.82
C LYS A 289 8.51 12.89 41.79
N ILE A 290 7.33 12.45 42.20
CA ILE A 290 6.30 11.94 41.29
C ILE A 290 5.84 13.03 40.32
N GLN A 291 5.53 14.24 40.81
CA GLN A 291 5.15 15.36 39.94
C GLN A 291 6.24 15.72 38.91
N GLU A 292 7.51 15.73 39.33
CA GLU A 292 8.64 15.97 38.43
C GLU A 292 8.72 14.89 37.33
N LEU A 293 8.59 13.61 37.70
CA LEU A 293 8.60 12.52 36.74
C LEU A 293 7.38 12.55 35.80
N GLU A 294 6.20 12.94 36.29
CA GLU A 294 5.01 13.14 35.47
C GLU A 294 5.19 14.28 34.47
N HIS A 295 5.83 15.37 34.88
CA HIS A 295 6.17 16.48 34.00
C HIS A 295 7.17 16.05 32.92
N GLN A 296 8.24 15.35 33.30
CA GLN A 296 9.22 14.79 32.35
C GLN A 296 8.58 13.82 31.36
N ARG A 297 7.70 12.94 31.83
CA ARG A 297 6.92 12.05 30.95
C ARG A 297 6.04 12.85 29.99
N GLY A 298 5.38 13.90 30.47
CA GLY A 298 4.56 14.79 29.65
C GLY A 298 5.37 15.52 28.58
N ALA A 299 6.56 16.01 28.93
CA ALA A 299 7.47 16.66 28.00
C ALA A 299 7.95 15.68 26.91
N LEU A 300 8.44 14.50 27.29
CA LEU A 300 8.86 13.46 26.35
C LEU A 300 7.71 13.01 25.44
N MET A 301 6.50 12.89 25.97
CA MET A 301 5.33 12.50 25.17
C MET A 301 4.94 13.59 24.16
N ASN A 302 5.05 14.86 24.53
CA ASN A 302 4.88 15.98 23.61
C ASN A 302 5.96 16.00 22.53
N GLU A 303 7.21 15.69 22.86
CA GLU A 303 8.31 15.57 21.90
C GLU A 303 8.07 14.42 20.91
N ILE A 304 7.67 13.24 21.39
CA ILE A 304 7.30 12.10 20.54
C ILE A 304 6.14 12.48 19.62
N GLN A 305 5.12 13.16 20.13
CA GLN A 305 3.96 13.58 19.33
C GLN A 305 4.33 14.66 18.31
N ALA A 306 5.20 15.61 18.67
CA ALA A 306 5.73 16.61 17.76
C ALA A 306 6.62 15.99 16.67
N ALA A 307 7.49 15.04 17.03
CA ALA A 307 8.32 14.28 16.11
C ALA A 307 7.44 13.45 15.15
N LYS A 308 6.39 12.80 15.67
CA LYS A 308 5.41 12.05 14.87
C LYS A 308 4.65 12.96 13.91
N ASN A 309 4.16 14.11 14.36
CA ASN A 309 3.45 15.05 13.50
C ASN A 309 4.37 15.68 12.44
N SER A 310 5.63 15.94 12.78
CA SER A 310 6.66 16.46 11.87
C SER A 310 7.07 15.42 10.82
N TRP A 311 7.36 14.19 11.24
CA TRP A 311 7.69 13.08 10.35
C TRP A 311 6.52 12.71 9.45
N PHE A 312 5.33 12.53 10.02
CA PHE A 312 4.14 12.13 9.27
C PHE A 312 3.73 13.19 8.25
N SER A 313 3.80 14.48 8.61
CA SER A 313 3.50 15.57 7.67
C SER A 313 4.57 15.72 6.58
N LYS A 314 5.87 15.56 6.91
CA LYS A 314 6.95 15.64 5.92
C LYS A 314 6.92 14.45 4.96
N THR A 315 6.71 13.25 5.45
CA THR A 315 6.67 12.03 4.62
C THR A 315 5.40 11.97 3.77
N LEU A 316 4.21 12.30 4.30
CA LEU A 316 2.99 12.33 3.50
C LEU A 316 3.02 13.43 2.43
N ASN A 317 3.53 14.63 2.74
CA ASN A 317 3.63 15.70 1.74
C ASN A 317 4.67 15.38 0.66
N SER A 318 5.76 14.69 1.01
CA SER A 318 6.77 14.25 0.05
C SER A 318 6.29 13.10 -0.86
N ILE A 319 5.45 12.19 -0.34
CA ILE A 319 4.79 11.14 -1.15
C ILE A 319 3.71 11.75 -2.07
N LYS A 320 2.97 12.77 -1.60
CA LYS A 320 1.93 13.44 -2.39
C LYS A 320 2.52 14.28 -3.54
N THR A 321 3.75 14.77 -3.40
CA THR A 321 4.50 15.40 -4.50
C THR A 321 5.14 14.37 -5.44
N ALA A 322 5.55 13.20 -4.94
CA ALA A 322 6.09 12.11 -5.78
C ALA A 322 5.03 11.34 -6.58
N THR A 323 3.75 11.36 -6.16
CA THR A 323 2.64 10.63 -6.82
C THR A 323 1.63 11.58 -7.49
N GLY A 324 1.92 12.89 -7.52
CA GLY A 324 1.10 13.87 -8.23
C GLY A 324 1.42 13.87 -9.72
N THR A 325 0.61 13.19 -10.53
CA THR A 325 0.47 13.49 -11.95
C THR A 325 0.12 14.97 -12.10
N GLN A 326 1.09 15.81 -12.45
CA GLN A 326 0.81 17.13 -13.01
C GLN A 326 0.14 16.93 -14.38
N PRO A 327 -0.97 17.62 -14.68
CA PRO A 327 -1.41 17.80 -16.06
C PRO A 327 -0.32 18.59 -16.82
N PRO A 328 -0.12 18.34 -18.12
CA PRO A 328 0.88 19.05 -18.90
C PRO A 328 0.56 20.55 -18.93
N GLN A 329 1.47 21.39 -18.44
CA GLN A 329 1.42 22.82 -18.72
C GLN A 329 1.67 23.05 -20.21
N GLN A 330 0.69 23.67 -20.88
CA GLN A 330 0.86 24.22 -22.23
C GLN A 330 1.86 25.39 -22.22
N PRO A 331 2.59 25.63 -23.33
CA PRO A 331 3.54 26.73 -23.43
C PRO A 331 2.81 28.09 -23.45
N GLN A 332 3.14 28.98 -22.52
CA GLN A 332 2.72 30.39 -22.61
C GLN A 332 3.65 31.18 -23.55
N PRO A 333 3.11 32.09 -24.38
CA PRO A 333 3.92 32.99 -25.20
C PRO A 333 4.56 34.11 -24.36
N SER A 334 5.81 34.41 -24.69
CA SER A 334 6.63 35.51 -24.21
C SER A 334 6.07 36.90 -24.56
N LEU A 335 6.10 37.84 -23.60
CA LEU A 335 6.03 39.30 -23.81
C LEU A 335 6.91 40.04 -22.76
N PRO A 336 7.36 41.29 -23.06
CA PRO A 336 8.70 41.80 -22.76
C PRO A 336 8.82 42.56 -21.41
N PRO A 337 10.04 42.93 -20.98
CA PRO A 337 10.27 43.45 -19.63
C PRO A 337 9.86 44.92 -19.53
N LYS A 338 9.28 45.28 -18.38
CA LYS A 338 9.17 46.68 -17.94
C LYS A 338 10.12 46.93 -16.78
N GLU A 339 10.97 47.92 -17.00
CA GLU A 339 11.84 48.57 -16.04
C GLU A 339 11.06 49.29 -14.93
N GLY A 340 11.66 49.36 -13.74
CA GLY A 340 11.86 50.63 -13.04
C GLY A 340 10.88 51.04 -11.92
N SER A 341 11.46 51.17 -10.72
CA SER A 341 11.14 52.11 -9.61
C SER A 341 9.75 52.00 -8.95
N THR A 342 9.65 51.81 -7.65
CA THR A 342 10.24 52.63 -6.57
C THR A 342 10.26 51.83 -5.26
#